data_AF-A0A1I5EGK6-F1
#
_entry.id   AF-A0A1I5EGK6-F1
#
_cell.length_a   1.000
_cell.length_b   1.000
_cell.length_c   1.000
_cell.angle_alpha   90.00
_cell.angle_beta   90.00
_cell.angle_gamma   90.00
#
_symmetry.space_group_name_H-M   'P 1'
#
loop_
_entity.id
_entity.type
_entity.pdbx_description
1 polymer ?
#
loop_
_entity_poly.entity_id
_entity_poly.type
_entity_poly.pdbx_seq_one_letter_code
_entity_poly.pdbx_strand_id
1 'polypeptide(L)'
;MKRISVFITLLLFISTSRLFACDCGQSDLRHFDERSYKYSDFVIIGDVVKTGENYKIKVIEVLKGEKKDKIIRGTVTDENGYTNCCFTIPREKGRYIFYLNEIKKKKYFYSYSTCSASRLINMSVYPISLKTEKNKSELISETNNWIEILRENRRKI
;
A
#
# COMPACT_ATOMS: atom_id res chain seq x y z
N MET A 1 -42.34 -27.81 6.36
CA MET A 1 -41.09 -27.56 7.12
C MET A 1 -39.81 -27.62 6.28
N LYS A 2 -39.59 -28.59 5.39
CA LYS A 2 -38.35 -28.69 4.58
C LYS A 2 -37.97 -27.44 3.76
N ARG A 3 -38.95 -26.71 3.20
CA ARG A 3 -38.69 -25.49 2.42
C ARG A 3 -38.12 -24.34 3.27
N ILE A 4 -38.62 -24.14 4.49
CA ILE A 4 -38.16 -23.07 5.41
C ILE A 4 -36.73 -23.33 5.88
N SER A 5 -36.37 -24.59 6.12
CA SER A 5 -35.02 -24.99 6.52
C SER A 5 -33.97 -24.59 5.47
N VAL A 6 -34.27 -24.74 4.17
CA VAL A 6 -33.33 -24.39 3.09
C VAL A 6 -33.06 -22.88 3.05
N PHE A 7 -34.09 -22.04 3.27
CA PHE A 7 -33.92 -20.59 3.31
C PHE A 7 -33.07 -20.14 4.50
N ILE A 8 -33.24 -20.76 5.67
CA ILE A 8 -32.44 -20.44 6.87
C ILE A 8 -30.97 -20.83 6.67
N THR A 9 -30.70 -22.00 6.09
CA THR A 9 -29.33 -22.43 5.77
C THR A 9 -28.66 -21.51 4.75
N LEU A 10 -29.41 -21.05 3.74
CA LEU A 10 -28.90 -20.10 2.74
C LEU A 10 -28.58 -18.72 3.36
N LEU A 11 -29.44 -18.21 4.24
CA LEU A 11 -29.23 -16.96 4.96
C LEU A 11 -28.01 -17.02 5.90
N LEU A 12 -27.81 -18.15 6.58
CA LEU A 12 -26.62 -18.38 7.40
C LEU A 12 -25.34 -18.47 6.56
N PHE A 13 -25.42 -18.97 5.33
CA PHE A 13 -24.27 -19.00 4.43
C PHE A 13 -23.88 -17.58 3.98
N ILE A 14 -24.86 -16.74 3.63
CA ILE A 14 -24.65 -15.36 3.18
C ILE A 14 -24.14 -14.45 4.32
N SER A 15 -24.53 -14.71 5.58
CA SER A 15 -24.04 -13.93 6.72
C SER A 15 -22.60 -14.23 7.12
N THR A 16 -22.02 -15.35 6.66
CA THR A 16 -20.61 -15.68 6.89
C THR A 16 -19.65 -15.05 5.88
N SER A 17 -20.13 -14.68 4.69
CA SER A 17 -19.34 -13.94 3.72
C SER A 17 -19.18 -12.48 4.15
N ARG A 18 -18.05 -12.17 4.82
CA ARG A 18 -17.66 -10.80 5.11
C ARG A 18 -17.28 -10.10 3.80
N LEU A 19 -18.24 -9.41 3.20
CA LEU A 19 -18.00 -8.49 2.08
C LEU A 19 -17.35 -7.22 2.66
N PHE A 20 -16.02 -7.17 2.63
CA PHE A 20 -15.29 -5.94 2.91
C PHE A 20 -15.29 -5.07 1.65
N ALA A 21 -16.19 -4.11 1.57
CA ALA A 21 -16.04 -3.00 0.65
C ALA A 21 -14.91 -2.11 1.18
N CYS A 22 -13.86 -1.84 0.40
CA CYS A 22 -12.91 -0.82 0.80
C CYS A 22 -13.49 0.54 0.49
N ASP A 23 -13.67 1.30 1.55
CA ASP A 23 -13.83 2.74 1.48
C ASP A 23 -12.49 3.39 1.82
N CYS A 24 -11.75 3.77 0.78
CA CYS A 24 -10.63 4.67 0.94
C CYS A 24 -11.17 6.09 0.80
N GLY A 25 -11.22 6.83 1.91
CA GLY A 25 -11.62 8.23 1.85
C GLY A 25 -10.79 9.00 0.82
N GLN A 26 -11.45 9.76 -0.03
CA GLN A 26 -10.80 10.55 -1.07
C GLN A 26 -10.07 11.75 -0.46
N SER A 27 -8.80 11.93 -0.80
CA SER A 27 -8.01 13.11 -0.42
C SER A 27 -7.01 13.50 -1.50
N ASP A 28 -6.41 14.68 -1.35
CA ASP A 28 -5.28 15.08 -2.17
C ASP A 28 -4.02 14.24 -1.88
N LEU A 29 -3.04 14.33 -2.78
CA LEU A 29 -1.85 13.50 -2.73
C LEU A 29 -1.01 13.76 -1.47
N ARG A 30 -0.86 15.02 -1.09
CA ARG A 30 -0.10 15.42 0.09
C ARG A 30 -0.68 14.83 1.37
N HIS A 31 -2.00 14.90 1.56
CA HIS A 31 -2.65 14.33 2.72
C HIS A 31 -2.53 12.81 2.77
N PHE A 32 -2.56 12.16 1.60
CA PHE A 32 -2.25 10.72 1.49
C PHE A 32 -0.83 10.41 1.93
N ASP A 33 0.14 11.20 1.47
CA ASP A 33 1.55 11.05 1.80
C ASP A 33 1.81 11.25 3.29
N GLU A 34 1.28 12.32 3.88
CA GLU A 34 1.42 12.63 5.31
C GLU A 34 0.80 11.53 6.19
N ARG A 35 -0.43 11.07 5.85
CA ARG A 35 -1.10 9.97 6.55
C ARG A 35 -0.30 8.68 6.44
N SER A 36 0.13 8.32 5.23
CA SER A 36 0.86 7.08 4.98
C SER A 36 2.21 7.11 5.67
N TYR A 37 2.91 8.24 5.64
CA TYR A 37 4.17 8.43 6.36
C TYR A 37 3.99 8.26 7.86
N LYS A 38 2.94 8.86 8.45
CA LYS A 38 2.67 8.76 9.89
C LYS A 38 2.50 7.30 10.35
N TYR A 39 1.72 6.51 9.61
CA TYR A 39 1.34 5.16 10.01
C TYR A 39 2.21 4.04 9.41
N SER A 40 3.27 4.38 8.68
CA SER A 40 4.22 3.39 8.16
C SER A 40 5.43 3.24 9.07
N ASP A 41 5.85 2.01 9.33
CA ASP A 41 7.13 1.74 9.98
C ASP A 41 8.32 2.14 9.08
N PHE A 42 8.18 1.90 7.77
CA PHE A 42 9.22 2.16 6.77
C PHE A 42 8.67 2.95 5.59
N VAL A 43 9.49 3.89 5.10
CA VAL A 43 9.25 4.55 3.82
C VAL A 43 10.51 4.39 2.98
N ILE A 44 10.37 3.85 1.78
CA ILE A 44 11.52 3.55 0.91
C ILE A 44 11.25 3.95 -0.53
N ILE A 45 12.33 4.17 -1.28
CA ILE A 45 12.32 4.09 -2.73
C ILE A 45 12.89 2.75 -3.12
N GLY A 46 12.19 2.03 -4.00
CA GLY A 46 12.60 0.69 -4.39
C GLY A 46 12.12 0.28 -5.78
N ASP A 47 12.90 -0.60 -6.40
CA ASP A 47 12.58 -1.20 -7.68
C ASP A 47 11.89 -2.56 -7.45
N VAL A 48 10.68 -2.71 -7.98
CA VAL A 48 9.92 -3.97 -7.87
C VAL A 48 10.50 -4.99 -8.84
N VAL A 49 11.10 -6.04 -8.29
CA VAL A 49 11.71 -7.14 -9.07
C VAL A 49 10.75 -8.31 -9.27
N LYS A 50 9.76 -8.46 -8.37
CA LYS A 50 8.69 -9.46 -8.45
C LYS A 50 7.37 -8.85 -7.95
N THR A 51 6.29 -9.05 -8.70
CA THR A 51 4.90 -8.67 -8.34
C THR A 51 4.09 -9.90 -7.88
N GLY A 52 2.82 -9.68 -7.52
CA GLY A 52 1.91 -10.71 -7.03
C GLY A 52 1.80 -10.74 -5.50
N GLU A 53 1.17 -11.79 -4.96
CA GLU A 53 0.91 -11.90 -3.52
C GLU A 53 2.17 -11.82 -2.66
N ASN A 54 3.27 -12.37 -3.17
CA ASN A 54 4.58 -12.35 -2.52
C ASN A 54 5.56 -11.57 -3.40
N TYR A 55 5.58 -10.25 -3.21
CA TYR A 55 6.40 -9.33 -3.99
C TYR A 55 7.81 -9.17 -3.42
N LYS A 56 8.73 -8.70 -4.26
CA LYS A 56 10.11 -8.39 -3.87
C LYS A 56 10.49 -7.00 -4.36
N ILE A 57 11.10 -6.22 -3.47
CA ILE A 57 11.57 -4.87 -3.73
C ILE A 57 13.07 -4.84 -3.52
N LYS A 58 13.81 -4.39 -4.53
CA LYS A 58 15.21 -3.99 -4.35
C LYS A 58 15.22 -2.58 -3.79
N VAL A 59 15.71 -2.42 -2.57
CA VAL A 59 15.77 -1.11 -1.89
C VAL A 59 16.83 -0.25 -2.58
N ILE A 60 16.43 0.94 -3.03
CA ILE A 60 17.32 1.96 -3.59
C ILE A 60 17.67 2.97 -2.50
N GLU A 61 16.67 3.38 -1.74
CA GLU A 61 16.82 4.38 -0.69
C GLU A 61 15.83 4.14 0.44
N VAL A 62 16.25 4.43 1.67
CA VAL A 62 15.36 4.41 2.83
C VAL A 62 15.12 5.86 3.24
N LEU A 63 13.85 6.26 3.28
CA LEU A 63 13.40 7.60 3.64
C LEU A 63 12.94 7.66 5.10
N LYS A 64 12.27 6.60 5.60
CA LYS A 64 11.88 6.43 7.02
C LYS A 64 12.23 5.02 7.51
N GLY A 65 12.63 4.92 8.77
CA GLY A 65 12.98 3.66 9.43
C GLY A 65 14.46 3.32 9.27
N GLU A 66 14.86 2.28 10.01
CA GLU A 66 16.24 1.79 10.00
C GLU A 66 16.64 1.21 8.65
N LYS A 67 17.96 1.24 8.38
CA LYS A 67 18.51 0.69 7.14
C LYS A 67 18.32 -0.83 7.13
N LYS A 68 17.44 -1.30 6.25
CA LYS A 68 17.17 -2.73 6.06
C LYS A 68 17.97 -3.34 4.92
N ASP A 69 17.80 -4.65 4.76
CA ASP A 69 18.37 -5.46 3.70
C ASP A 69 18.19 -4.82 2.30
N LYS A 70 19.13 -5.13 1.40
CA LYS A 70 19.07 -4.69 0.00
C LYS A 70 17.81 -5.16 -0.73
N ILE A 71 17.15 -6.20 -0.22
CA ILE A 71 15.92 -6.76 -0.78
C ILE A 71 14.88 -6.93 0.33
N ILE A 72 13.75 -6.26 0.15
CA ILE A 72 12.56 -6.45 0.98
C ILE A 72 11.65 -7.51 0.36
N ARG A 73 11.20 -8.45 1.19
CA ARG A 73 10.14 -9.40 0.85
C ARG A 73 8.83 -8.87 1.42
N GLY A 74 7.86 -8.68 0.56
CA GLY A 74 6.54 -8.22 0.98
C GLY A 74 5.42 -9.18 0.64
N THR A 75 4.30 -8.97 1.29
CA THR A 75 3.06 -9.70 1.09
C THR A 75 1.87 -8.75 1.02
N VAL A 76 0.79 -9.19 0.40
CA VAL A 76 -0.52 -8.51 0.34
C VAL A 76 -1.47 -8.96 1.46
N THR A 77 -0.99 -9.83 2.35
CA THR A 77 -1.71 -10.35 3.50
C THR A 77 -1.16 -9.74 4.78
N ASP A 78 -2.04 -9.24 5.64
CA ASP A 78 -1.65 -8.64 6.91
C ASP A 78 -1.23 -9.69 7.97
N GLU A 79 -0.93 -9.22 9.18
CA GLU A 79 -0.53 -10.06 10.32
C GLU A 79 -1.59 -11.04 10.82
N ASN A 80 -2.87 -10.80 10.49
CA ASN A 80 -4.00 -11.64 10.86
C ASN A 80 -4.38 -12.64 9.76
N GLY A 81 -3.64 -12.64 8.64
CA GLY A 81 -3.94 -13.52 7.52
C GLY A 81 -5.02 -12.95 6.58
N TYR A 82 -5.42 -11.70 6.75
CA TYR A 82 -6.38 -11.07 5.84
C TYR A 82 -5.66 -10.54 4.61
N THR A 83 -6.01 -11.09 3.46
CA THR A 83 -5.64 -10.52 2.17
C THR A 83 -6.52 -9.31 1.92
N ASN A 84 -5.91 -8.18 1.62
CA ASN A 84 -6.68 -6.98 1.29
C ASN A 84 -7.48 -7.24 0.00
N CYS A 85 -8.82 -7.22 0.10
CA CYS A 85 -9.71 -7.42 -1.06
C CYS A 85 -9.59 -6.29 -2.09
N CYS A 86 -8.84 -5.24 -1.78
CA CYS A 86 -8.74 -4.05 -2.60
C CYS A 86 -7.36 -3.95 -3.18
N PHE A 87 -7.37 -3.86 -4.51
CA PHE A 87 -6.25 -3.60 -5.40
C PHE A 87 -4.87 -3.57 -4.72
N THR A 88 -4.12 -4.64 -4.94
CA THR A 88 -2.81 -4.84 -4.34
C THR A 88 -1.74 -4.00 -5.03
N ILE A 89 -0.76 -3.52 -4.25
CA ILE A 89 0.43 -2.82 -4.71
C ILE A 89 1.64 -3.64 -4.23
N PRO A 90 2.66 -3.91 -5.07
CA PRO A 90 2.85 -3.42 -6.43
C PRO A 90 2.18 -4.27 -7.53
N ARG A 91 1.57 -3.59 -8.52
CA ARG A 91 0.92 -4.23 -9.68
C ARG A 91 1.87 -4.54 -10.81
N GLU A 92 2.81 -3.65 -11.05
CA GLU A 92 3.78 -3.76 -12.14
C GLU A 92 5.20 -3.60 -11.62
N LYS A 93 6.17 -4.00 -12.46
CA LYS A 93 7.58 -3.71 -12.19
C LYS A 93 7.82 -2.23 -12.42
N GLY A 94 8.70 -1.65 -11.63
CA GLY A 94 9.06 -0.24 -11.75
C GLY A 94 9.60 0.31 -10.45
N ARG A 95 9.89 1.61 -10.45
CA ARG A 95 10.36 2.33 -9.28
C ARG A 95 9.21 2.98 -8.54
N TYR A 96 9.10 2.64 -7.26
CA TYR A 96 8.02 3.09 -6.39
C TYR A 96 8.58 3.87 -5.21
N ILE A 97 7.74 4.76 -4.66
CA ILE A 97 7.77 5.10 -3.25
C ILE A 97 6.85 4.12 -2.53
N PHE A 98 7.35 3.49 -1.47
CA PHE A 98 6.61 2.54 -0.67
C PHE A 98 6.46 3.01 0.77
N TYR A 99 5.27 2.79 1.31
CA TYR A 99 4.86 3.01 2.69
C TYR A 99 4.52 1.64 3.28
N LEU A 100 5.43 1.11 4.09
CA LEU A 100 5.43 -0.29 4.51
C LEU A 100 5.34 -0.42 6.03
N ASN A 101 4.58 -1.43 6.47
CA ASN A 101 4.55 -1.88 7.86
C ASN A 101 5.21 -3.26 7.98
N GLU A 102 5.93 -3.47 9.08
CA GLU A 102 6.62 -4.73 9.34
C GLU A 102 5.70 -5.74 10.03
N ILE A 103 5.52 -6.90 9.41
CA ILE A 103 4.87 -8.04 10.05
C ILE A 103 5.90 -8.73 10.94
N LYS A 104 5.93 -8.34 12.22
CA LYS A 104 6.92 -8.79 13.23
C LYS A 104 7.08 -10.30 13.29
N LYS A 105 5.99 -11.06 13.13
CA LYS A 105 5.99 -12.54 13.22
C LYS A 105 6.79 -13.24 12.12
N LYS A 106 7.00 -12.61 10.96
CA LYS A 106 7.61 -13.28 9.79
C LYS A 106 8.77 -12.50 9.15
N LYS A 107 9.11 -11.29 9.62
CA LYS A 107 10.05 -10.36 8.96
C LYS A 107 9.67 -10.04 7.50
N TYR A 108 8.38 -10.09 7.19
CA TYR A 108 7.83 -9.64 5.90
C TYR A 108 7.31 -8.22 6.07
N PHE A 109 7.19 -7.53 4.94
CA PHE A 109 6.60 -6.20 4.89
C PHE A 109 5.25 -6.26 4.22
N TYR A 110 4.35 -5.41 4.68
CA TYR A 110 3.03 -5.25 4.10
C TYR A 110 2.87 -3.80 3.71
N SER A 111 2.62 -3.56 2.43
CA SER A 111 2.05 -2.30 1.98
C SER A 111 0.55 -2.38 2.22
N TYR A 112 0.01 -1.40 2.92
CA TYR A 112 -1.43 -1.20 2.90
C TYR A 112 -1.90 -1.00 1.44
N SER A 113 -3.15 -1.38 1.16
CA SER A 113 -3.79 -1.37 -0.16
C SER A 113 -3.75 -0.02 -0.89
N THR A 114 -4.59 0.16 -1.90
CA THR A 114 -4.88 1.46 -2.54
C THR A 114 -5.24 2.61 -1.61
N CYS A 115 -5.46 2.37 -0.31
CA CYS A 115 -5.61 3.45 0.66
C CYS A 115 -4.27 4.01 1.18
N SER A 116 -3.15 3.35 0.87
CA SER A 116 -1.81 3.89 1.12
C SER A 116 -1.33 4.72 -0.06
N ALA A 117 -0.39 5.61 0.22
CA ALA A 117 0.26 6.45 -0.79
C ALA A 117 1.35 5.69 -1.58
N SER A 118 1.51 4.38 -1.40
CA SER A 118 2.48 3.57 -2.15
C SER A 118 2.14 3.62 -3.64
N ARG A 119 3.09 4.03 -4.48
CA ARG A 119 2.84 4.28 -5.90
C ARG A 119 4.11 4.33 -6.74
N LEU A 120 3.97 4.21 -8.05
CA LEU A 120 5.05 4.44 -9.00
C LEU A 120 5.44 5.92 -9.01
N ILE A 121 6.75 6.18 -9.02
CA ILE A 121 7.26 7.56 -9.08
C ILE A 121 6.88 8.23 -10.40
N ASN A 122 6.78 7.46 -11.49
CA ASN A 122 6.41 7.99 -12.80
C ASN A 122 4.90 8.18 -13.01
N MET A 123 4.06 7.85 -12.02
CA MET A 123 2.60 7.95 -12.10
C MET A 123 2.00 7.28 -13.35
N SER A 124 2.53 6.14 -13.82
CA SER A 124 1.87 5.37 -14.90
C SER A 124 0.54 4.76 -14.43
N VAL A 125 0.39 4.52 -13.13
CA VAL A 125 -0.83 4.05 -12.49
C VAL A 125 -1.16 4.94 -11.29
N TYR A 126 -2.37 5.50 -11.26
CA TYR A 126 -2.82 6.38 -10.19
C TYR A 126 -3.36 5.58 -8.99
N PRO A 127 -3.15 6.05 -7.74
CA PRO A 127 -3.88 5.54 -6.59
C PRO A 127 -5.38 5.77 -6.79
N ILE A 128 -6.19 4.73 -6.59
CA ILE A 128 -7.66 4.77 -6.83
C ILE A 128 -8.35 5.83 -5.97
N SER A 129 -7.78 6.14 -4.81
CA SER A 129 -8.34 7.02 -3.80
C SER A 129 -7.97 8.49 -4.02
N LEU A 130 -7.16 8.82 -5.03
CA LEU A 130 -6.64 10.16 -5.25
C LEU A 130 -7.71 11.06 -5.90
N LYS A 131 -8.15 12.09 -5.19
CA LYS A 131 -9.00 13.15 -5.74
C LYS A 131 -8.13 14.32 -6.14
N THR A 132 -7.99 14.55 -7.44
CA THR A 132 -7.14 15.62 -7.95
C THR A 132 -7.55 16.07 -9.35
N GLU A 133 -7.39 17.37 -9.61
CA GLU A 133 -7.47 17.96 -10.96
C GLU A 133 -6.08 18.10 -11.60
N LYS A 134 -5.01 17.76 -10.85
CA LYS A 134 -3.63 17.87 -11.31
C LYS A 134 -3.35 16.88 -12.42
N ASN A 135 -2.59 17.32 -13.41
CA ASN A 135 -2.10 16.46 -14.48
C ASN A 135 -0.93 15.57 -13.99
N LYS A 136 -0.55 14.60 -14.82
CA LYS A 136 0.52 13.65 -14.51
C LYS A 136 1.83 14.31 -14.11
N SER A 137 2.24 15.36 -14.82
CA SER A 137 3.51 16.07 -14.57
C SER A 137 3.50 16.77 -13.21
N GLU A 138 2.38 17.39 -12.85
CA GLU A 138 2.20 18.05 -11.56
C GLU A 138 2.26 17.04 -10.40
N LEU A 139 1.64 15.86 -10.55
CA LEU A 139 1.67 14.80 -9.55
C LEU A 139 3.06 14.17 -9.38
N ILE A 140 3.81 14.03 -10.48
CA ILE A 140 5.21 13.61 -10.44
C ILE A 140 6.04 14.66 -9.69
N SER A 141 5.86 15.94 -10.02
CA SER A 141 6.56 17.05 -9.36
C SER A 141 6.27 17.07 -7.86
N GLU A 142 5.00 16.95 -7.46
CA GLU A 142 4.59 16.88 -6.05
C GLU A 142 5.19 15.68 -5.33
N THR A 143 5.22 14.51 -5.97
CA THR A 143 5.85 13.30 -5.40
C THR A 143 7.35 13.48 -5.22
N ASN A 144 8.04 14.08 -6.19
CA ASN A 144 9.48 14.34 -6.08
C ASN A 144 9.78 15.36 -4.99
N ASN A 145 8.98 16.44 -4.89
CA ASN A 145 9.10 17.42 -3.82
C ASN A 145 8.92 16.76 -2.45
N TRP A 146 7.92 15.90 -2.29
CA TRP A 146 7.72 15.14 -1.06
C TRP A 146 8.92 14.24 -0.73
N ILE A 147 9.48 13.54 -1.72
CA ILE A 147 10.70 12.73 -1.55
C ILE A 147 11.87 13.59 -1.03
N GLU A 148 12.08 14.79 -1.59
CA GLU A 148 13.13 15.70 -1.11
C GLU A 148 12.91 16.13 0.34
N ILE A 149 11.67 16.48 0.71
CA ILE A 149 11.30 16.80 2.10
C ILE A 149 11.66 15.63 3.03
N LEU A 150 11.36 14.39 2.62
CA LEU A 150 11.70 13.21 3.40
C LEU A 150 13.22 12.99 3.51
N ARG A 151 13.98 13.23 2.43
CA ARG A 151 15.45 13.18 2.43
C ARG A 151 16.05 14.18 3.40
N GLU A 152 15.57 15.42 3.38
CA GLU A 152 16.01 16.47 4.29
C GLU A 152 15.71 16.13 5.74
N ASN A 153 14.50 15.65 6.02
CA ASN A 153 14.11 15.23 7.37
C ASN A 153 14.98 14.08 7.88
N ARG A 154 15.34 13.13 7.02
CA ARG A 154 16.23 12.02 7.39
C ARG A 154 17.64 12.48 7.72
N ARG A 155 18.17 13.51 7.03
CA ARG A 155 19.52 14.06 7.31
C ARG A 155 19.62 14.76 8.67
N LYS A 156 18.49 15.12 9.28
CA LYS A 156 18.43 15.78 10.59
C LYS A 156 18.40 14.79 11.77
N ILE A 157 18.25 13.49 11.49
CA ILE A 157 18.18 12.39 12.46
C ILE A 157 19.52 11.65 12.45
#